data_AF-A0A9Q9XLG7-F1
#
_entry.id   AF-A0A9Q9XLG7-F1
#
_cell.length_a   1.000
_cell.length_b   1.000
_cell.length_c   1.000
_cell.angle_alpha   90.00
_cell.angle_beta   90.00
_cell.angle_gamma   90.00
#
_symmetry.space_group_name_H-M   'P 1'
#
loop_
_entity.id
_entity.type
_entity.pdbx_description
1 polymer ?
#
loop_
_entity_poly.entity_id
_entity_poly.type
_entity_poly.pdbx_seq_one_letter_code
_entity_poly.pdbx_strand_id
1 'polypeptide(L)'
;MELVIPSHDQPAEPRVVDGDEENIQCIPLLFKEDFLSDQYFGENQLASIVTEKAHFGEGMHRKAFRTTLREGNLPSFNPGHPCVLKVHNGISYGTKSNEELVQKNYSLAVEECHVQNTAREYIKAYNDVAKSAESFGEVPEIIPIYLVHRPSNDVPYATLEEELLGDFVKYSLKDGKEINLMRRDSEAGQKCCAFQHWVYTQTDGNLLVTDMQGVGMKLTDVGIATCKKG
;
A
#
# COMPACT_ATOMS: atom_id res chain seq x y z
N MET A 1 -6.44 32.02 27.20
CA MET A 1 -5.59 30.84 27.00
C MET A 1 -5.69 30.49 25.54
N GLU A 2 -4.65 30.77 24.76
CA GLU A 2 -4.58 30.32 23.37
C GLU A 2 -4.44 28.79 23.38
N LEU A 3 -5.38 28.11 22.72
CA LEU A 3 -5.24 26.69 22.39
C LEU A 3 -4.20 26.60 21.27
N VAL A 4 -2.98 26.23 21.64
CA VAL A 4 -1.94 25.85 20.69
C VAL A 4 -2.35 24.50 20.09
N ILE A 5 -2.83 24.52 18.85
CA ILE A 5 -3.07 23.32 18.06
C ILE A 5 -1.68 22.79 17.64
N PRO A 6 -1.29 21.55 17.94
CA PRO A 6 0.00 21.04 17.53
C PRO A 6 0.05 20.95 16.00
N SER A 7 1.02 21.61 15.38
CA SER A 7 1.32 21.45 13.95
C SER A 7 1.78 20.01 13.70
N HIS A 8 1.11 19.28 12.81
CA HIS A 8 1.43 17.89 12.45
C HIS A 8 2.66 17.75 11.53
N ASP A 9 3.35 18.86 11.21
CA ASP A 9 4.53 18.89 10.33
C ASP A 9 5.85 18.96 11.12
N GLN A 10 6.04 18.09 12.11
CA GLN A 10 7.41 17.82 12.59
C GLN A 10 8.00 16.69 11.76
N PRO A 11 9.11 16.92 11.01
CA PRO A 11 9.82 15.81 10.40
C PRO A 11 10.28 14.89 11.53
N ALA A 12 9.84 13.63 11.49
CA ALA A 12 10.25 12.61 12.44
C ALA A 12 11.78 12.55 12.48
N GLU A 13 12.37 12.61 13.67
CA GLU A 13 13.82 12.45 13.80
C GLU A 13 14.24 11.11 13.17
N PRO A 14 15.37 11.05 12.44
CA PRO A 14 15.85 9.81 11.82
C PRO A 14 16.00 8.74 12.89
N ARG A 15 15.08 7.77 12.90
CA ARG A 15 15.12 6.67 13.84
C ARG A 15 16.28 5.76 13.44
N VAL A 16 17.22 5.53 14.34
CA VAL A 16 18.26 4.53 14.12
C VAL A 16 17.58 3.17 14.17
N VAL A 17 17.32 2.58 13.00
CA VAL A 17 16.78 1.22 12.91
C VAL A 17 17.91 0.23 13.21
N ASP A 18 17.80 -0.45 14.35
CA ASP A 18 18.60 -1.64 14.66
C ASP A 18 17.96 -2.83 13.96
N GLY A 19 18.62 -3.35 12.93
CA GLY A 19 18.04 -4.30 12.01
C GLY A 19 19.07 -4.96 11.11
N ASP A 20 18.60 -5.95 10.34
CA ASP A 20 19.45 -6.65 9.39
C ASP A 20 19.46 -5.88 8.06
N GLU A 21 20.66 -5.64 7.53
CA GLU A 21 20.85 -4.99 6.24
C GLU A 21 20.83 -6.00 5.09
N GLU A 22 20.13 -5.68 4.02
CA GLU A 22 20.08 -6.51 2.82
C GLU A 22 20.02 -5.69 1.52
N ASN A 23 20.58 -6.25 0.45
CA ASN A 23 20.44 -5.73 -0.90
C ASN A 23 19.16 -6.27 -1.55
N ILE A 24 18.41 -5.38 -2.20
CA ILE A 24 17.14 -5.68 -2.82
C ILE A 24 17.05 -5.12 -4.24
N GLN A 25 16.10 -5.63 -5.00
CA GLN A 25 15.64 -5.05 -6.25
C GLN A 25 14.21 -4.59 -6.07
N CYS A 26 13.96 -3.29 -6.20
CA CYS A 26 12.63 -2.71 -6.21
C CYS A 26 12.17 -2.51 -7.65
N ILE A 27 10.92 -2.88 -7.92
CA ILE A 27 10.37 -2.89 -9.26
C ILE A 27 9.01 -2.18 -9.20
N PRO A 28 8.90 -0.96 -9.75
CA PRO A 28 7.61 -0.26 -9.79
C PRO A 28 6.71 -0.91 -10.83
N LEU A 29 5.41 -0.92 -10.54
CA LEU A 29 4.42 -1.18 -11.58
C LEU A 29 4.18 0.11 -12.38
N LEU A 30 4.27 0.02 -13.69
CA LEU A 30 4.08 1.10 -14.64
C LEU A 30 2.91 0.79 -15.56
N PHE A 31 2.39 1.86 -16.17
CA PHE A 31 1.27 1.82 -17.10
C PHE A 31 1.68 2.50 -18.39
N LYS A 32 1.19 2.02 -19.53
CA LYS A 32 1.34 2.74 -20.80
C LYS A 32 0.18 3.70 -21.03
N GLU A 33 -0.88 3.22 -21.67
CA GLU A 33 -2.02 4.03 -22.12
C GLU A 33 -3.27 3.76 -21.26
N ASP A 34 -3.67 2.50 -21.15
CA ASP A 34 -4.80 2.07 -20.32
C ASP A 34 -4.30 1.30 -19.10
N PHE A 35 -4.52 1.86 -17.92
CA PHE A 35 -4.09 1.24 -16.67
C PHE A 35 -4.86 -0.05 -16.33
N LEU A 36 -5.99 -0.33 -16.98
CA LEU A 36 -6.74 -1.57 -16.77
C LEU A 36 -6.17 -2.75 -17.56
N SER A 37 -5.54 -2.50 -18.71
CA SER A 37 -5.14 -3.55 -19.64
C SER A 37 -3.65 -3.58 -19.99
N ASP A 38 -2.90 -2.49 -19.79
CA ASP A 38 -1.49 -2.39 -20.17
C ASP A 38 -0.60 -2.02 -18.98
N GLN A 39 -0.57 -2.92 -17.99
CA GLN A 39 0.29 -2.84 -16.80
C GLN A 39 1.54 -3.70 -17.00
N TYR A 40 2.69 -3.19 -16.60
CA TYR A 40 3.95 -3.94 -16.64
C TYR A 40 4.90 -3.49 -15.54
N PHE A 41 5.74 -4.40 -15.06
CA PHE A 41 6.80 -4.05 -14.13
C PHE A 41 7.97 -3.39 -14.88
N GLY A 42 8.45 -2.26 -14.34
CA GLY A 42 9.55 -1.49 -14.93
C GLY A 42 10.92 -2.14 -14.72
N GLU A 43 11.96 -1.32 -14.83
CA GLU A 43 13.33 -1.78 -14.60
C GLU A 43 13.61 -2.07 -13.12
N ASN A 44 14.52 -3.01 -12.86
CA ASN A 44 15.00 -3.33 -11.53
C ASN A 44 15.83 -2.17 -10.97
N GLN A 45 15.35 -1.57 -9.88
CA GLN A 45 16.07 -0.52 -9.16
C GLN A 45 16.79 -1.15 -7.97
N LEU A 46 18.12 -1.16 -8.02
CA LEU A 46 18.93 -1.65 -6.92
C LEU A 46 18.84 -0.71 -5.72
N ALA A 47 18.65 -1.28 -4.55
CA ALA A 47 18.58 -0.57 -3.29
C ALA A 47 19.14 -1.45 -2.16
N SER A 48 19.48 -0.82 -1.03
CA SER A 48 19.75 -1.51 0.22
C SER A 48 18.80 -1.00 1.30
N ILE A 49 18.32 -1.92 2.14
CA ILE A 49 17.39 -1.62 3.21
C ILE A 49 17.90 -2.21 4.53
N VAL A 50 17.56 -1.55 5.64
CA VAL A 50 17.72 -2.10 6.99
C VAL A 50 16.35 -2.36 7.58
N THR A 51 16.08 -3.59 7.99
CA THR A 51 14.76 -4.05 8.45
C THR A 51 14.84 -4.51 9.90
N GLU A 52 13.91 -4.04 10.75
CA GLU A 52 13.78 -4.51 12.13
C GLU A 52 13.50 -6.02 12.18
N LYS A 53 14.10 -6.72 13.13
CA LYS A 53 13.91 -8.18 13.30
C LYS A 53 12.48 -8.56 13.68
N ALA A 54 11.82 -7.69 14.45
CA ALA A 54 10.44 -7.88 14.87
C ALA A 54 9.49 -7.24 13.85
N HIS A 55 8.44 -7.96 13.47
CA HIS A 55 7.32 -7.34 12.77
C HIS A 55 6.49 -6.54 13.77
N PHE A 56 5.94 -5.41 13.34
CA PHE A 56 5.05 -4.56 14.15
C PHE A 56 3.57 -4.77 13.81
N GLY A 57 3.28 -5.44 12.69
CA GLY A 57 1.95 -5.81 12.27
C GLY A 57 1.93 -7.19 11.64
N GLU A 58 0.86 -7.95 11.89
CA GLU A 58 0.63 -9.23 11.23
C GLU A 58 -0.85 -9.32 10.88
N GLY A 59 -1.13 -9.49 9.59
CA GLY A 59 -2.46 -9.79 9.07
C GLY A 59 -2.61 -11.27 8.77
N MET A 60 -3.75 -11.64 8.19
CA MET A 60 -4.02 -13.02 7.80
C MET A 60 -2.98 -13.58 6.81
N HIS A 61 -2.40 -12.72 5.97
CA HIS A 61 -1.55 -13.15 4.84
C HIS A 61 -0.11 -12.64 4.91
N ARG A 62 0.21 -11.67 5.76
CA ARG A 62 1.50 -10.96 5.73
C ARG A 62 1.95 -10.49 7.10
N LYS A 63 3.26 -10.38 7.26
CA LYS A 63 3.94 -9.64 8.33
C LYS A 63 4.48 -8.34 7.78
N ALA A 64 4.29 -7.26 8.54
CA ALA A 64 4.79 -5.92 8.25
C ALA A 64 5.97 -5.60 9.17
N PHE A 65 7.10 -5.27 8.57
CA PHE A 65 8.35 -4.94 9.25
C PHE A 65 8.68 -3.48 9.01
N ARG A 66 9.18 -2.80 10.06
CA ARG A 66 9.74 -1.47 9.88
C ARG A 66 11.05 -1.59 9.15
N THR A 67 11.23 -0.74 8.16
CA THR A 67 12.37 -0.77 7.27
C THR A 67 12.83 0.65 7.00
N THR A 68 14.11 0.84 6.70
CA THR A 68 14.63 2.12 6.24
C THR A 68 15.46 1.91 4.99
N LEU A 69 15.23 2.74 3.98
CA LEU A 69 16.08 2.76 2.79
C LEU A 69 17.47 3.30 3.16
N ARG A 70 18.53 2.54 2.90
CA ARG A 70 19.92 2.96 3.13
C ARG A 70 20.54 3.54 1.87
N GLU A 71 20.44 2.80 0.77
CA GLU A 71 20.94 3.23 -0.54
C GLU A 71 19.91 2.90 -1.63
N GLY A 72 20.00 3.61 -2.75
CA GLY A 72 19.04 3.54 -3.85
C GLY A 72 18.27 4.84 -4.02
N ASN A 73 17.70 5.03 -5.20
CA ASN A 73 16.91 6.20 -5.53
C ASN A 73 15.59 5.74 -6.15
N LEU A 74 14.63 5.43 -5.28
CA LEU A 74 13.29 5.06 -5.70
C LEU A 74 12.45 6.34 -5.81
N PRO A 75 11.53 6.47 -6.78
CA PRO A 75 10.78 7.71 -7.01
C PRO A 75 10.11 8.32 -5.78
N SER A 76 9.77 7.49 -4.77
CA SER A 76 9.09 7.90 -3.54
C SER A 76 9.94 7.75 -2.28
N PHE A 77 11.20 7.30 -2.39
CA PHE A 77 12.06 7.06 -1.24
C PHE A 77 13.47 7.60 -1.46
N ASN A 78 13.90 8.43 -0.51
CA ASN A 78 15.29 8.85 -0.36
C ASN A 78 15.97 8.04 0.75
N PRO A 79 17.31 7.86 0.70
CA PRO A 79 18.07 7.34 1.83
C PRO A 79 17.66 7.96 3.17
N GLY A 80 17.38 7.12 4.16
CA GLY A 80 16.86 7.50 5.47
C GLY A 80 15.33 7.53 5.59
N HIS A 81 14.57 7.32 4.50
CA HIS A 81 13.11 7.27 4.59
C HIS A 81 12.62 6.03 5.36
N PRO A 82 11.67 6.20 6.31
CA PRO A 82 10.92 5.11 6.90
C PRO A 82 10.00 4.43 5.88
N CYS A 83 10.10 3.10 5.81
CA CYS A 83 9.33 2.25 4.91
C CYS A 83 8.74 1.08 5.70
N VAL A 84 7.77 0.39 5.09
CA VAL A 84 7.23 -0.88 5.58
C VAL A 84 7.48 -1.96 4.55
N LEU A 85 8.28 -2.96 4.93
CA LEU A 85 8.44 -4.18 4.15
C LEU A 85 7.37 -5.18 4.56
N LYS A 86 6.60 -5.69 3.60
CA LYS A 86 5.56 -6.70 3.86
C LYS A 86 5.92 -8.03 3.22
N VAL A 87 6.03 -9.05 4.05
CA VAL A 87 6.42 -10.40 3.65
C VAL A 87 5.25 -11.35 3.86
N HIS A 88 4.95 -12.17 2.86
CA HIS A 88 3.86 -13.13 2.92
C HIS A 88 4.13 -14.22 3.97
N ASN A 89 3.11 -14.51 4.79
CA ASN A 89 3.15 -15.56 5.78
C ASN A 89 3.19 -16.94 5.13
N GLY A 90 4.03 -17.82 5.68
CA GLY A 90 3.87 -19.28 5.66
C GLY A 90 3.25 -19.83 4.40
N ILE A 91 3.94 -19.72 3.27
CA ILE A 91 3.58 -20.41 2.03
C ILE A 91 3.75 -21.90 2.34
N SER A 92 2.66 -22.56 2.74
CA SER A 92 2.73 -23.90 3.35
C SER A 92 3.44 -24.90 2.42
N TYR A 93 4.57 -25.40 2.91
CA TYR A 93 5.40 -26.45 2.35
C TYR A 93 4.72 -27.82 2.49
N GLY A 94 3.57 -27.99 1.84
CA GLY A 94 2.95 -29.31 1.66
C GLY A 94 3.81 -30.18 0.73
N THR A 95 3.19 -30.95 -0.16
CA THR A 95 3.92 -31.71 -1.20
C THR A 95 4.55 -30.85 -2.31
N LYS A 96 4.68 -29.53 -2.09
CA LYS A 96 5.09 -28.56 -3.11
C LYS A 96 6.61 -28.40 -3.14
N SER A 97 7.16 -28.22 -4.33
CA SER A 97 8.60 -27.94 -4.49
C SER A 97 8.93 -26.51 -4.02
N ASN A 98 10.20 -26.26 -3.72
CA ASN A 98 10.66 -24.91 -3.36
C ASN A 98 10.36 -23.90 -4.49
N GLU A 99 10.51 -24.30 -5.76
CA GLU A 99 10.22 -23.46 -6.92
C GLU A 99 8.74 -23.06 -7.00
N GLU A 100 7.82 -23.99 -6.73
CA GLU A 100 6.37 -23.70 -6.72
C GLU A 100 6.00 -22.70 -5.63
N LEU A 101 6.68 -22.75 -4.49
CA LEU A 101 6.45 -21.85 -3.37
C LEU A 101 6.99 -20.44 -3.68
N VAL A 102 8.16 -20.35 -4.31
CA VAL A 102 8.72 -19.08 -4.81
C VAL A 102 7.83 -18.48 -5.90
N GLN A 103 7.34 -19.30 -6.84
CA GLN A 103 6.41 -18.83 -7.87
C GLN A 103 5.10 -18.33 -7.25
N LYS A 104 4.56 -19.03 -6.25
CA LYS A 104 3.38 -18.57 -5.51
C LYS A 104 3.67 -17.27 -4.74
N ASN A 105 4.84 -17.14 -4.12
CA ASN A 105 5.26 -15.92 -3.44
C ASN A 105 5.26 -14.73 -4.39
N TYR A 106 5.88 -14.92 -5.56
CA TYR A 106 5.93 -13.92 -6.62
C TYR A 106 4.53 -13.50 -7.06
N SER A 107 3.67 -14.47 -7.40
CA SER A 107 2.31 -14.19 -7.87
C SER A 107 1.49 -13.40 -6.85
N LEU A 108 1.61 -13.70 -5.55
CA LEU A 108 0.93 -12.97 -4.50
C LEU A 108 1.43 -11.52 -4.38
N ALA A 109 2.75 -11.30 -4.34
CA ALA A 109 3.31 -9.95 -4.27
C ALA A 109 2.97 -9.10 -5.52
N VAL A 110 2.94 -9.74 -6.69
CA VAL A 110 2.52 -9.12 -7.96
C VAL A 110 1.04 -8.73 -7.92
N GLU A 111 0.16 -9.62 -7.45
CA GLU A 111 -1.28 -9.34 -7.32
C GLU A 111 -1.53 -8.12 -6.41
N GLU A 112 -0.83 -8.02 -5.29
CA GLU A 112 -0.93 -6.87 -4.39
C GLU A 112 -0.50 -5.56 -5.06
N CYS A 113 0.60 -5.60 -5.82
CA CYS A 113 1.05 -4.44 -6.59
C CYS A 113 0.01 -4.01 -7.63
N HIS A 114 -0.60 -4.96 -8.33
CA HIS A 114 -1.66 -4.67 -9.29
C HIS A 114 -2.91 -4.07 -8.64
N VAL A 115 -3.39 -4.67 -7.55
CA VAL A 115 -4.60 -4.21 -6.84
C VAL A 115 -4.43 -2.79 -6.33
N GLN A 116 -3.34 -2.52 -5.60
CA GLN A 116 -3.12 -1.20 -5.03
C GLN A 116 -2.85 -0.15 -6.11
N ASN A 117 -2.06 -0.44 -7.14
CA ASN A 117 -1.83 0.53 -8.21
C ASN A 117 -3.07 0.77 -9.09
N THR A 118 -3.92 -0.23 -9.31
CA THR A 118 -5.21 -0.02 -10.01
C THR A 118 -6.10 0.92 -9.20
N ALA A 119 -6.20 0.72 -7.88
CA ALA A 119 -6.94 1.63 -7.01
C ALA A 119 -6.33 3.04 -6.96
N ARG A 120 -4.99 3.15 -7.07
CA ARG A 120 -4.29 4.45 -7.18
C ARG A 120 -4.66 5.21 -8.45
N GLU A 121 -4.82 4.55 -9.59
CA GLU A 121 -5.26 5.25 -10.81
C GLU A 121 -6.71 5.72 -10.69
N TYR A 122 -7.58 4.91 -10.09
CA TYR A 122 -8.95 5.34 -9.80
C TYR A 122 -9.00 6.53 -8.83
N ILE A 123 -8.17 6.55 -7.77
CA ILE A 123 -8.20 7.66 -6.81
C ILE A 123 -7.65 8.95 -7.41
N LYS A 124 -6.69 8.88 -8.35
CA LYS A 124 -6.25 10.05 -9.11
C LYS A 124 -7.39 10.63 -9.96
N ALA A 125 -8.08 9.79 -10.72
CA ALA A 125 -9.22 10.23 -11.53
C ALA A 125 -10.38 10.77 -10.67
N TYR A 126 -10.63 10.16 -9.51
CA TYR A 126 -11.58 10.68 -8.53
C TYR A 126 -11.16 12.06 -8.01
N ASN A 127 -9.87 12.23 -7.69
CA ASN A 127 -9.35 13.48 -7.16
C ASN A 127 -9.44 14.63 -8.18
N ASP A 128 -9.31 14.37 -9.48
CA ASP A 128 -9.52 15.38 -10.52
C ASP A 128 -10.97 15.89 -10.52
N VAL A 129 -11.94 14.99 -10.31
CA VAL A 129 -13.36 15.36 -10.13
C VAL A 129 -13.57 16.08 -8.80
N ALA A 130 -13.03 15.55 -7.71
CA ALA A 130 -13.22 16.09 -6.36
C ALA A 130 -12.67 17.51 -6.21
N LYS A 131 -11.49 17.80 -6.78
CA LYS A 131 -10.87 19.12 -6.77
C LYS A 131 -11.67 20.18 -7.54
N SER A 132 -12.55 19.79 -8.45
CA SER A 132 -13.43 20.73 -9.15
C SER A 132 -14.54 21.28 -8.24
N ALA A 133 -14.81 20.61 -7.11
CA ALA A 133 -15.74 21.11 -6.11
C ALA A 133 -14.99 22.03 -5.11
N GLU A 134 -15.36 23.31 -5.12
CA GLU A 134 -14.71 24.40 -4.38
C GLU A 134 -14.56 24.16 -2.86
N SER A 135 -15.40 23.29 -2.28
CA SER A 135 -15.44 22.99 -0.84
C SER A 135 -14.98 21.57 -0.47
N PHE A 136 -14.36 20.83 -1.39
CA PHE A 136 -13.96 19.44 -1.11
C PHE A 136 -12.79 19.33 -0.10
N GLY A 137 -11.91 20.33 -0.05
CA GLY A 137 -10.74 20.33 0.84
C GLY A 137 -9.65 19.35 0.40
N GLU A 138 -8.94 18.76 1.38
CA GLU A 138 -7.86 17.80 1.13
C GLU A 138 -8.38 16.52 0.46
N VAL A 139 -7.66 15.98 -0.52
CA VAL A 139 -8.09 14.76 -1.22
C VAL A 139 -7.36 13.53 -0.70
N PRO A 140 -8.01 12.35 -0.62
CA PRO A 140 -7.34 11.12 -0.24
C PRO A 140 -6.34 10.68 -1.32
N GLU A 141 -5.25 10.04 -0.90
CA GLU A 141 -4.29 9.40 -1.80
C GLU A 141 -4.04 7.96 -1.37
N ILE A 142 -3.77 7.07 -2.33
CA ILE A 142 -3.27 5.74 -2.05
C ILE A 142 -1.76 5.74 -2.32
N ILE A 143 -0.97 5.34 -1.33
CA ILE A 143 0.48 5.43 -1.41
C ILE A 143 1.07 4.44 -2.43
N PRO A 144 2.22 4.78 -3.05
CA PRO A 144 2.95 3.87 -3.92
C PRO A 144 3.31 2.54 -3.24
N ILE A 145 3.29 1.47 -4.03
CA ILE A 145 3.75 0.13 -3.64
C ILE A 145 4.76 -0.37 -4.69
N TYR A 146 5.81 -1.02 -4.22
CA TYR A 146 6.86 -1.59 -5.05
C TYR A 146 6.93 -3.10 -4.83
N LEU A 147 7.09 -3.86 -5.92
CA LEU A 147 7.50 -5.26 -5.83
C LEU A 147 8.97 -5.30 -5.44
N VAL A 148 9.30 -6.13 -4.46
CA VAL A 148 10.68 -6.28 -3.97
C VAL A 148 11.15 -7.71 -4.14
N HIS A 149 12.30 -7.87 -4.77
CA HIS A 149 13.04 -9.12 -4.81
C HIS A 149 14.25 -9.08 -3.85
N ARG A 150 14.31 -10.06 -2.95
CA ARG A 150 15.22 -10.20 -1.80
C ARG A 150 16.00 -11.52 -1.94
N PRO A 151 17.06 -11.56 -2.76
CA PRO A 151 17.70 -12.81 -3.18
C PRO A 151 18.35 -13.61 -2.03
N SER A 152 18.61 -12.98 -0.89
CA SER A 152 19.21 -13.62 0.28
C SER A 152 18.20 -14.28 1.24
N ASN A 153 16.91 -14.35 0.89
CA ASN A 153 15.84 -14.81 1.77
C ASN A 153 15.05 -15.99 1.19
N ASP A 154 14.55 -16.86 2.08
CA ASP A 154 13.72 -18.01 1.72
C ASP A 154 12.35 -17.62 1.13
N VAL A 155 11.86 -16.43 1.51
CA VAL A 155 10.67 -15.78 0.92
C VAL A 155 11.17 -14.56 0.14
N PRO A 156 11.58 -14.75 -1.13
CA PRO A 156 12.34 -13.76 -1.87
C PRO A 156 11.50 -12.61 -2.42
N TYR A 157 10.17 -12.72 -2.47
CA TYR A 157 9.29 -11.67 -2.97
C TYR A 157 8.45 -11.04 -1.85
N ALA A 158 8.48 -9.72 -1.81
CA ALA A 158 7.81 -8.89 -0.82
C ALA A 158 7.25 -7.63 -1.48
N THR A 159 6.53 -6.81 -0.71
CA THR A 159 6.13 -5.47 -1.13
C THR A 159 6.72 -4.42 -0.20
N LEU A 160 7.01 -3.23 -0.73
CA LEU A 160 7.56 -2.09 0.01
C LEU A 160 6.72 -0.84 -0.26
N GLU A 161 6.40 -0.13 0.83
CA GLU A 161 5.62 1.10 0.82
C GLU A 161 6.09 2.06 1.94
N GLU A 162 5.58 3.29 1.95
CA GLU A 162 5.88 4.29 2.99
C GLU A 162 5.36 3.86 4.36
N GLU A 163 6.13 4.09 5.43
CA GLU A 163 5.59 3.97 6.79
C GLU A 163 4.65 5.14 7.10
N LEU A 164 3.36 4.84 7.24
CA LEU A 164 2.37 5.84 7.66
C LEU A 164 2.44 6.04 9.18
N LEU A 165 2.97 7.19 9.59
CA LEU A 165 3.09 7.56 11.00
C LEU A 165 1.79 8.17 11.52
N GLY A 166 1.21 7.56 12.56
CA GLY A 166 0.02 8.05 13.26
C GLY A 166 -0.98 6.94 13.54
N ASP A 167 -2.22 7.35 13.85
CA ASP A 167 -3.30 6.41 14.17
C ASP A 167 -3.80 5.72 12.90
N PHE A 168 -3.46 4.43 12.78
CA PHE A 168 -3.86 3.61 11.63
C PHE A 168 -5.33 3.17 11.77
N VAL A 169 -6.17 3.59 10.82
CA VAL A 169 -7.62 3.37 10.83
C VAL A 169 -8.06 2.59 9.59
N LYS A 170 -8.96 1.61 9.77
CA LYS A 170 -9.56 0.84 8.67
C LYS A 170 -10.94 1.39 8.28
N TYR A 171 -11.01 2.22 7.25
CA TYR A 171 -12.21 2.93 6.82
C TYR A 171 -13.24 2.04 6.08
N SER A 172 -12.82 0.99 5.40
CA SER A 172 -13.73 0.02 4.79
C SER A 172 -13.29 -1.42 5.02
N LEU A 173 -14.25 -2.36 5.02
CA LEU A 173 -14.00 -3.79 5.19
C LEU A 173 -14.37 -4.56 3.92
N LYS A 174 -13.66 -5.66 3.67
CA LYS A 174 -13.94 -6.60 2.58
C LYS A 174 -15.38 -7.11 2.52
N ASP A 175 -16.02 -7.33 3.68
CA ASP A 175 -17.38 -7.88 3.75
C ASP A 175 -18.47 -6.80 3.71
N GLY A 176 -18.11 -5.53 3.48
CA GLY A 176 -19.03 -4.41 3.37
C GLY A 176 -19.71 -4.03 4.69
N LYS A 177 -19.41 -4.71 5.81
CA LYS A 177 -20.05 -4.40 7.09
C LYS A 177 -19.60 -3.04 7.61
N GLU A 178 -20.57 -2.19 7.93
CA GLU A 178 -20.34 -0.93 8.63
C GLU A 178 -20.17 -1.18 10.13
N ILE A 179 -19.00 -1.67 10.53
CA ILE A 179 -18.68 -1.85 11.95
C ILE A 179 -17.67 -0.83 12.48
N ASN A 180 -17.11 0.04 11.64
CA ASN A 180 -16.14 1.04 12.09
C ASN A 180 -16.79 2.41 12.31
N LEU A 181 -16.85 2.85 13.58
CA LEU A 181 -17.35 4.18 13.98
C LEU A 181 -16.58 5.31 13.27
N MET A 182 -15.26 5.16 13.14
CA MET A 182 -14.41 6.17 12.48
C MET A 182 -14.75 6.36 11.00
N ARG A 183 -15.38 5.38 10.34
CA ARG A 183 -15.80 5.51 8.93
C ARG A 183 -16.82 6.66 8.75
N ARG A 184 -17.76 6.79 9.68
CA ARG A 184 -18.84 7.80 9.59
C ARG A 184 -18.44 9.13 10.22
N ASP A 185 -17.63 9.07 11.27
CA ASP A 185 -17.34 10.22 12.12
C ASP A 185 -16.05 10.96 11.73
N SER A 186 -15.25 10.42 10.81
CA SER A 186 -14.05 11.10 10.28
C SER A 186 -14.23 11.56 8.84
N GLU A 187 -13.60 12.69 8.51
CA GLU A 187 -13.56 13.22 7.14
C GLU A 187 -12.92 12.21 6.17
N ALA A 188 -11.82 11.58 6.57
CA ALA A 188 -11.15 10.54 5.79
C ALA A 188 -12.06 9.34 5.52
N GLY A 189 -12.83 8.91 6.52
CA GLY A 189 -13.81 7.83 6.37
C GLY A 189 -14.93 8.17 5.39
N GLN A 190 -15.47 9.40 5.46
CA GLN A 190 -16.51 9.87 4.54
C GLN A 190 -15.98 9.99 3.11
N LYS A 191 -14.75 10.50 2.92
CA LYS A 191 -14.08 10.57 1.62
C LYS A 191 -13.77 9.20 1.04
N CYS A 192 -13.36 8.24 1.86
CA CYS A 192 -13.24 6.84 1.45
C CYS A 192 -14.58 6.28 0.94
N CYS A 193 -15.69 6.56 1.63
CA CYS A 193 -17.02 6.15 1.17
C CYS A 193 -17.39 6.77 -0.18
N ALA A 194 -17.15 8.07 -0.33
CA ALA A 194 -17.44 8.79 -1.57
C ALA A 194 -16.60 8.26 -2.74
N PHE A 195 -15.31 8.02 -2.51
CA PHE A 195 -14.42 7.39 -3.49
C PHE A 195 -14.89 5.99 -3.88
N GLN A 196 -15.18 5.12 -2.90
CA GLN A 196 -15.68 3.76 -3.15
C GLN A 196 -16.97 3.77 -3.99
N HIS A 197 -17.92 4.66 -3.65
CA HIS A 197 -19.16 4.81 -4.41
C HIS A 197 -18.89 5.33 -5.83
N TRP A 198 -18.02 6.34 -5.97
CA TRP A 198 -17.66 6.89 -7.27
C TRP A 198 -17.07 5.83 -8.19
N VAL A 199 -16.12 4.99 -7.72
CA VAL A 199 -15.55 3.90 -8.54
C VAL A 199 -16.62 2.89 -8.96
N TYR A 200 -17.50 2.52 -8.03
CA TYR A 200 -18.61 1.61 -8.34
C TYR A 200 -19.54 2.19 -9.42
N THR A 201 -19.87 3.48 -9.34
CA THR A 201 -20.66 4.16 -10.38
C THR A 201 -19.92 4.25 -11.70
N GLN A 202 -18.66 4.67 -11.71
CA GLN A 202 -17.88 4.86 -12.95
C GLN A 202 -17.54 3.56 -13.67
N THR A 203 -17.66 2.44 -12.98
CA THR A 203 -17.44 1.11 -13.56
C THR A 203 -18.75 0.39 -13.87
N ASP A 204 -19.90 1.08 -13.85
CA ASP A 204 -21.24 0.48 -14.02
C ASP A 204 -21.48 -0.72 -13.09
N GLY A 205 -20.96 -0.63 -11.87
CA GLY A 205 -21.04 -1.66 -10.84
C GLY A 205 -20.10 -2.85 -11.05
N ASN A 206 -19.13 -2.78 -11.97
CA ASN A 206 -18.22 -3.90 -12.24
C ASN A 206 -17.05 -4.00 -11.24
N LEU A 207 -16.70 -2.90 -10.57
CA LEU A 207 -15.55 -2.82 -9.67
C LEU A 207 -15.89 -2.08 -8.37
N LEU A 208 -15.42 -2.60 -7.25
CA LEU A 208 -15.52 -1.96 -5.94
C LEU A 208 -14.16 -1.97 -5.23
N VAL A 209 -13.67 -0.81 -4.82
CA VAL A 209 -12.46 -0.70 -3.97
C VAL A 209 -12.86 -0.98 -2.52
N THR A 210 -12.16 -1.88 -1.85
CA THR A 210 -12.44 -2.36 -0.49
C THR A 210 -11.21 -2.25 0.41
N ASP A 211 -11.34 -2.64 1.69
CA ASP A 211 -10.24 -2.70 2.68
C ASP A 211 -9.41 -1.40 2.81
N MET A 212 -9.97 -0.24 2.50
CA MET A 212 -9.27 1.04 2.59
C MET A 212 -8.90 1.33 4.04
N GLN A 213 -7.62 1.56 4.27
CA GLN A 213 -7.05 1.78 5.59
C GLN A 213 -5.79 2.64 5.49
N GLY A 214 -5.42 3.32 6.56
CA GLY A 214 -4.23 4.18 6.58
C GLY A 214 -4.29 5.22 7.68
N VAL A 215 -3.59 6.34 7.49
CA VAL A 215 -3.49 7.44 8.46
C VAL A 215 -3.94 8.73 7.78
N GLY A 216 -4.99 9.37 8.32
CA GLY A 216 -5.55 10.58 7.70
C GLY A 216 -6.00 10.33 6.26
N MET A 217 -5.52 11.16 5.34
CA MET A 217 -5.81 11.08 3.89
C MET A 217 -4.89 10.13 3.12
N LYS A 218 -3.85 9.56 3.75
CA LYS A 218 -2.97 8.55 3.14
C LYS A 218 -3.50 7.15 3.39
N LEU A 219 -3.75 6.41 2.31
CA LEU A 219 -4.33 5.07 2.30
C LEU A 219 -3.36 4.03 1.75
N THR A 220 -3.48 2.78 2.20
CA THR A 220 -2.70 1.63 1.75
C THR A 220 -3.51 0.33 1.95
N ASP A 221 -2.98 -0.81 1.52
CA ASP A 221 -3.56 -2.14 1.72
C ASP A 221 -5.02 -2.26 1.29
N VAL A 222 -5.34 -1.63 0.16
CA VAL A 222 -6.67 -1.66 -0.46
C VAL A 222 -6.93 -2.99 -1.16
N GLY A 223 -8.20 -3.38 -1.23
CA GLY A 223 -8.69 -4.51 -2.00
C GLY A 223 -9.50 -4.07 -3.21
N ILE A 224 -9.69 -4.97 -4.17
CA ILE A 224 -10.63 -4.80 -5.28
C ILE A 224 -11.55 -6.02 -5.34
N ALA A 225 -12.85 -5.78 -5.46
CA ALA A 225 -13.85 -6.79 -5.76
C ALA A 225 -14.46 -6.53 -7.15
N THR A 226 -14.59 -7.58 -7.95
CA THR A 226 -15.18 -7.51 -9.30
C THR A 226 -16.37 -8.46 -9.44
N CYS A 227 -17.36 -8.08 -10.26
CA CYS A 227 -18.54 -8.91 -10.53
C CYS A 227 -18.22 -10.15 -11.38
N LYS A 228 -17.15 -10.09 -12.18
CA LYS A 228 -16.65 -11.22 -12.96
C LYS A 228 -15.54 -11.89 -12.16
N LYS A 229 -15.64 -13.23 -11.98
CA LYS A 229 -14.43 -14.03 -11.73
C LYS A 229 -13.59 -13.90 -13.00
N GLY A 230 -12.40 -13.30 -12.87
CA GLY A 230 -11.36 -13.40 -13.90
C GLY A 230 -11.05 -14.88 -14.19
#